data_AF-A0A4U0WLI1-F1
#
_entry.id   AF-A0A4U0WLI1-F1
#
_cell.length_a   1.000
_cell.length_b   1.000
_cell.length_c   1.000
_cell.angle_alpha   90.00
_cell.angle_beta   90.00
_cell.angle_gamma   90.00
#
_symmetry.space_group_name_H-M   'P 1'
#
loop_
_entity.id
_entity.type
_entity.pdbx_description
1 polymer ?
#
loop_
_entity_poly.entity_id
_entity_poly.type
_entity_poly.pdbx_seq_one_letter_code
_entity_poly.pdbx_strand_id
1 'polypeptide(L)'
;MSTPSPVPDGNRKRLPNLFEVLSKRTLAPVDLFSFYIYMRDTQRSVDYLDFWLDVSQHMALCRHYVRELRRSVLVGTPELEKSGSKRSSQVLETLPSDLHEPAGPSTYSTYPTEKPTQDQRLSAFLRTNSDSKKNSPSNSHDQGSQGATPESENPRPSFMTTNSNSPAADSNSPAHTVARADIRASAEKVLYTYLLPGSEREIILSQGILNDITRSIEEEGRDDPEVFDAAKDYVFQAMERDAFPGFLRAKALGNLVQPSMMVRLIVGMISMLGAFWTTFALIFLNYSRATRCWIILPFTVAIYLIASWQYMLDPILALAGASEYTFMDFYRIKEPFIRQLLNKRAIMCLGWIVIVDVATCCLFIFVPGKRL
;
A
#
# COMPACT_ATOMS: atom_id res chain seq x y z
N MET A 1 -17.68 -16.05 -11.58
CA MET A 1 -17.07 -16.24 -10.26
C MET A 1 -16.20 -15.04 -9.96
N SER A 2 -16.70 -14.13 -9.13
CA SER A 2 -15.92 -13.03 -8.54
C SER A 2 -14.81 -13.65 -7.70
N THR A 3 -13.55 -13.34 -8.01
CA THR A 3 -12.41 -13.67 -7.14
C THR A 3 -12.68 -13.07 -5.76
N PRO A 4 -12.67 -13.87 -4.67
CA PRO A 4 -12.87 -13.34 -3.33
C PRO A 4 -11.77 -12.31 -3.03
N SER A 5 -12.16 -11.19 -2.44
CA SER A 5 -11.22 -10.21 -1.89
C SER A 5 -10.21 -10.93 -0.98
N PRO A 6 -8.92 -10.58 -1.01
CA PRO A 6 -7.91 -11.24 -0.20
C PRO A 6 -8.32 -11.15 1.27
N VAL A 7 -8.58 -12.31 1.89
CA VAL A 7 -8.93 -12.38 3.31
C VAL A 7 -7.67 -12.00 4.10
N PRO A 8 -7.74 -11.03 5.02
CA PRO A 8 -6.60 -10.69 5.86
C PRO A 8 -6.26 -11.88 6.77
N ASP A 9 -5.02 -12.38 6.71
CA ASP A 9 -4.57 -13.48 7.55
C ASP A 9 -4.37 -12.99 8.98
N GLY A 10 -5.42 -13.05 9.81
CA GLY A 10 -5.41 -12.53 11.18
C GLY A 10 -4.52 -13.27 12.18
N ASN A 11 -3.69 -14.24 11.77
CA ASN A 11 -2.92 -15.11 12.69
C ASN A 11 -1.40 -15.03 12.53
N ARG A 12 -0.88 -13.91 12.00
CA ARG A 12 0.56 -13.72 11.80
C ARG A 12 1.28 -13.52 13.14
N LYS A 13 2.45 -14.16 13.30
CA LYS A 13 3.36 -14.00 14.45
C LYS A 13 4.61 -13.16 14.11
N ARG A 14 4.56 -12.42 13.00
CA ARG A 14 5.69 -11.64 12.46
C ARG A 14 5.18 -10.31 11.91
N LEU A 15 6.10 -9.38 11.67
CA LEU A 15 5.81 -8.16 10.93
C LEU A 15 5.43 -8.48 9.48
N PRO A 16 4.47 -7.75 8.89
CA PRO A 16 4.05 -7.98 7.52
C PRO A 16 5.16 -7.58 6.53
N ASN A 17 5.14 -8.20 5.35
CA ASN A 17 6.02 -7.77 4.26
C ASN A 17 5.36 -6.70 3.38
N LEU A 18 6.14 -5.95 2.60
CA LEU A 18 5.63 -4.91 1.71
C LEU A 18 4.56 -5.46 0.76
N PHE A 19 4.82 -6.63 0.17
CA PHE A 19 3.86 -7.30 -0.70
C PHE A 19 2.51 -7.60 -0.01
N GLU A 20 2.52 -7.97 1.27
CA GLU A 20 1.28 -8.24 2.02
C GLU A 20 0.46 -6.95 2.22
N VAL A 21 1.14 -5.84 2.46
CA VAL A 21 0.53 -4.51 2.58
C VAL A 21 -0.06 -4.07 1.24
N LEU A 22 0.72 -4.16 0.15
CA LEU A 22 0.29 -3.80 -1.19
C LEU A 22 -0.86 -4.67 -1.72
N SER A 23 -0.87 -5.95 -1.36
CA SER A 23 -1.96 -6.88 -1.69
C SER A 23 -3.19 -6.76 -0.77
N LYS A 24 -3.25 -5.74 0.09
CA LYS A 24 -4.37 -5.47 1.03
C LYS A 24 -4.65 -6.65 1.97
N ARG A 25 -3.62 -7.42 2.34
CA ARG A 25 -3.74 -8.57 3.27
C ARG A 25 -3.50 -8.19 4.73
N THR A 26 -3.18 -6.93 5.05
CA THR A 26 -2.90 -6.44 6.41
C THR A 26 -4.03 -5.55 6.94
N LEU A 27 -4.09 -5.40 8.27
CA LEU A 27 -5.04 -4.52 8.95
C LEU A 27 -4.36 -3.31 9.59
N ALA A 28 -5.15 -2.29 9.93
CA ALA A 28 -4.68 -1.11 10.65
C ALA A 28 -3.92 -1.50 11.94
N PRO A 29 -2.78 -0.85 12.26
CA PRO A 29 -2.26 0.38 11.65
C PRO A 29 -1.23 0.18 10.52
N VAL A 30 -1.05 -1.03 9.99
CA VAL A 30 -0.07 -1.36 8.92
C VAL A 30 -0.77 -1.79 7.61
N ASP A 31 -1.87 -1.15 7.28
CA ASP A 31 -2.59 -1.39 6.03
C ASP A 31 -2.04 -0.54 4.89
N LEU A 32 -2.54 -0.80 3.67
CA LEU A 32 -2.17 -0.03 2.48
C LEU A 32 -2.47 1.46 2.65
N PHE A 33 -3.54 1.79 3.39
CA PHE A 33 -3.96 3.17 3.58
C PHE A 33 -3.00 3.94 4.50
N SER A 34 -2.56 3.38 5.62
CA SER A 34 -1.50 4.02 6.41
C SER A 34 -0.16 4.03 5.69
N PHE A 35 0.15 3.04 4.86
CA PHE A 35 1.36 3.09 4.03
C PHE A 35 1.30 4.25 3.03
N TYR A 36 0.15 4.47 2.40
CA TYR A 36 -0.09 5.62 1.52
C TYR A 36 0.11 6.96 2.25
N ILE A 37 -0.50 7.13 3.42
CA ILE A 37 -0.34 8.34 4.24
C ILE A 37 1.14 8.55 4.62
N TYR A 38 1.85 7.47 4.99
CA TYR A 38 3.27 7.54 5.33
C TYR A 38 4.13 7.97 4.14
N MET A 39 3.90 7.38 2.97
CA MET A 39 4.60 7.72 1.72
C MET A 39 4.37 9.18 1.31
N ARG A 40 3.14 9.69 1.49
CA ARG A 40 2.77 11.08 1.19
C ARG A 40 3.38 12.07 2.18
N ASP A 41 3.17 11.85 3.48
CA ASP A 41 3.43 12.87 4.51
C ASP A 41 4.87 12.80 5.04
N THR A 42 5.45 11.60 5.12
CA THR A 42 6.78 11.38 5.73
C THR A 42 7.86 11.26 4.67
N GLN A 43 7.72 10.29 3.75
CA GLN A 43 8.75 10.03 2.74
C GLN A 43 8.70 11.01 1.56
N ARG A 44 7.54 11.66 1.33
CA ARG A 44 7.28 12.54 0.18
C ARG A 44 7.59 11.90 -1.16
N SER A 45 7.28 10.61 -1.28
CA SER A 45 7.57 9.80 -2.47
C SER A 45 6.37 8.96 -2.87
N VAL A 46 5.15 9.51 -2.70
CA VAL A 46 3.88 8.83 -2.97
C VAL A 46 3.77 8.37 -4.42
N ASP A 47 4.43 9.05 -5.34
CA ASP A 47 4.41 8.75 -6.78
C ASP A 47 4.91 7.34 -7.09
N TYR A 48 5.87 6.81 -6.31
CA TYR A 48 6.32 5.41 -6.44
C TYR A 48 5.20 4.42 -6.11
N LEU A 49 4.42 4.71 -5.07
CA LEU A 49 3.31 3.86 -4.68
C LEU A 49 2.17 3.95 -5.69
N ASP A 50 1.83 5.16 -6.14
CA ASP A 50 0.79 5.39 -7.14
C ASP A 50 1.14 4.74 -8.47
N PHE A 51 2.39 4.89 -8.93
CA PHE A 51 2.90 4.16 -10.10
C PHE A 51 2.73 2.64 -9.95
N TRP A 52 3.16 2.07 -8.82
CA TRP A 52 3.07 0.63 -8.60
C TRP A 52 1.61 0.13 -8.59
N LEU A 53 0.69 0.92 -8.03
CA LEU A 53 -0.74 0.63 -8.00
C LEU A 53 -1.35 0.73 -9.40
N ASP A 54 -1.03 1.77 -10.16
CA ASP A 54 -1.52 1.99 -11.52
C ASP A 54 -1.01 0.90 -12.49
N VAL A 55 0.26 0.50 -12.40
CA VAL A 55 0.78 -0.66 -13.15
C VAL A 55 0.07 -1.95 -12.77
N SER A 56 -0.18 -2.17 -11.47
CA SER A 56 -0.92 -3.35 -11.02
C SER A 56 -2.36 -3.38 -11.53
N GLN A 57 -3.00 -2.22 -11.66
CA GLN A 57 -4.31 -2.06 -12.28
C GLN A 57 -4.25 -2.32 -13.78
N HIS A 58 -3.24 -1.79 -14.49
CA HIS A 58 -3.00 -2.06 -15.91
C HIS A 58 -2.86 -3.57 -16.17
N MET A 59 -2.05 -4.29 -15.39
CA MET A 59 -1.93 -5.75 -15.51
C MET A 59 -3.26 -6.48 -15.26
N ALA A 60 -4.09 -5.97 -14.33
CA ALA A 60 -5.42 -6.53 -14.10
C ALA A 60 -6.34 -6.31 -15.30
N LEU A 61 -6.31 -5.13 -15.93
CA LEU A 61 -7.04 -4.84 -17.17
C LEU A 61 -6.61 -5.78 -18.30
N CYS A 62 -5.30 -5.97 -18.50
CA CYS A 62 -4.77 -6.93 -19.48
C CYS A 62 -5.29 -8.36 -19.22
N ARG A 63 -5.29 -8.80 -17.95
CA ARG A 63 -5.86 -10.10 -17.56
C ARG A 63 -7.34 -10.23 -17.87
N HIS A 64 -8.13 -9.18 -17.64
CA HIS A 64 -9.56 -9.18 -17.94
C HIS A 64 -9.83 -9.29 -19.44
N TYR A 65 -9.13 -8.49 -20.24
CA TYR A 65 -9.22 -8.55 -21.70
C TYR A 65 -8.87 -9.93 -22.26
N VAL A 66 -7.76 -10.54 -21.82
CA VAL A 66 -7.37 -11.87 -22.30
C VAL A 66 -8.39 -12.94 -21.92
N ARG A 67 -8.95 -12.89 -20.71
CA ARG A 67 -10.01 -13.83 -20.28
C ARG A 67 -11.26 -13.68 -21.13
N GLU A 68 -11.65 -12.44 -21.43
CA GLU A 68 -12.80 -12.15 -22.28
C GLU A 68 -12.59 -12.62 -23.72
N LEU A 69 -11.41 -12.37 -24.29
CA LEU A 69 -11.06 -12.85 -25.63
C LEU A 69 -11.07 -14.38 -25.72
N ARG A 70 -10.57 -15.08 -24.69
CA ARG A 70 -10.67 -16.56 -24.62
C ARG A 70 -12.12 -17.02 -24.54
N ARG A 71 -12.97 -16.32 -23.79
CA ARG A 71 -14.39 -16.64 -23.67
C ARG A 71 -15.14 -16.40 -24.98
N SER A 72 -14.84 -15.31 -25.70
CA SER A 72 -15.47 -15.02 -26.99
C SER A 72 -15.07 -16.01 -28.09
N VAL A 73 -13.81 -16.44 -28.12
CA VAL A 73 -13.35 -17.52 -29.02
C VAL A 73 -14.05 -18.85 -28.71
N LEU A 74 -14.20 -19.19 -27.43
CA LEU A 74 -14.87 -20.44 -27.01
C LEU A 74 -16.37 -20.44 -27.37
N VAL A 75 -17.05 -19.29 -27.26
CA VAL A 75 -18.46 -19.12 -27.61
C VAL A 75 -18.68 -19.06 -29.14
N GLY A 76 -17.66 -18.65 -29.90
CA GLY A 76 -17.68 -18.62 -31.37
C GLY A 76 -17.57 -19.99 -32.05
N THR A 77 -17.25 -21.05 -31.31
CA THR A 77 -17.23 -22.44 -31.81
C THR A 77 -18.25 -23.33 -31.10
N PRO A 78 -19.58 -23.11 -31.25
CA PRO A 78 -20.59 -24.02 -30.70
C PRO A 78 -20.78 -25.29 -31.56
N GLU A 79 -20.03 -25.46 -32.66
CA GLU A 79 -20.23 -26.56 -33.62
C GLU A 79 -18.93 -27.32 -33.96
N LEU A 80 -18.11 -27.65 -32.95
CA LEU A 80 -17.03 -28.63 -33.15
C LEU A 80 -16.90 -29.62 -31.99
N GLU A 81 -17.94 -29.81 -31.18
CA GLU A 81 -17.98 -30.88 -30.17
C GLU A 81 -18.62 -32.19 -30.68
N LYS A 82 -19.16 -32.22 -31.90
CA LYS A 82 -19.79 -33.45 -32.47
C LYS A 82 -18.87 -34.29 -33.36
N SER A 83 -17.67 -33.80 -33.68
CA SER A 83 -16.68 -34.54 -34.47
C SER A 83 -15.48 -34.84 -33.58
N GLY A 84 -15.43 -36.08 -33.08
CA GLY A 84 -14.45 -36.54 -32.12
C GLY A 84 -13.00 -36.27 -32.55
N SER A 85 -12.35 -35.35 -31.85
CA SER A 85 -10.90 -35.33 -31.72
C SER A 85 -10.55 -35.48 -30.24
N LYS A 86 -10.64 -36.72 -29.77
CA LYS A 86 -10.01 -37.16 -28.54
C LYS A 86 -8.49 -37.19 -28.78
N ARG A 87 -7.80 -36.06 -28.66
CA ARG A 87 -6.38 -36.06 -28.30
C ARG A 87 -5.90 -34.68 -27.86
N SER A 88 -5.25 -34.69 -26.70
CA SER A 88 -4.35 -33.70 -26.11
C SER A 88 -4.86 -32.50 -25.29
N SER A 89 -6.16 -32.33 -25.03
CA SER A 89 -6.62 -31.40 -23.97
C SER A 89 -6.53 -31.98 -22.54
N GLN A 90 -6.26 -33.28 -22.39
CA GLN A 90 -6.30 -33.96 -21.08
C GLN A 90 -5.01 -33.92 -20.25
N VAL A 91 -3.95 -33.23 -20.69
CA VAL A 91 -2.68 -33.17 -19.92
C VAL A 91 -2.63 -31.97 -18.96
N LEU A 92 -3.59 -31.03 -19.03
CA LEU A 92 -3.58 -29.85 -18.15
C LEU A 92 -4.75 -29.81 -17.14
N GLU A 93 -5.52 -30.89 -17.01
CA GLU A 93 -6.70 -30.96 -16.13
C GLU A 93 -6.44 -31.80 -14.86
N THR A 94 -5.24 -32.37 -14.72
CA THR A 94 -4.76 -33.09 -13.53
C THR A 94 -3.61 -32.35 -12.85
N LEU A 95 -3.89 -31.18 -12.30
CA LEU A 95 -3.07 -30.56 -11.27
C LEU A 95 -3.99 -30.00 -10.17
N PRO A 96 -3.83 -30.40 -8.89
CA PRO A 96 -4.69 -29.95 -7.81
C PRO A 96 -4.61 -28.43 -7.61
N SER A 97 -5.76 -27.81 -7.36
CA SER A 97 -5.94 -26.39 -7.04
C SER A 97 -5.43 -25.98 -5.65
N ASP A 98 -4.66 -26.83 -4.98
CA ASP A 98 -4.16 -26.63 -3.62
C ASP A 98 -2.64 -26.74 -3.61
N LEU A 99 -1.96 -25.59 -3.69
CA LEU A 99 -0.65 -25.30 -3.07
C LEU A 99 -0.36 -23.81 -3.30
N HIS A 100 -0.59 -23.02 -2.25
CA HIS A 100 -0.07 -21.65 -2.11
C HIS A 100 1.46 -21.73 -2.02
N GLU A 101 2.17 -21.50 -3.13
CA GLU A 101 3.63 -21.36 -3.09
C GLU A 101 4.02 -19.88 -2.84
N PRO A 102 4.86 -19.59 -1.84
CA PRO A 102 5.26 -18.23 -1.50
C PRO A 102 6.38 -17.78 -2.43
N ALA A 103 6.11 -16.78 -3.28
CA ALA A 103 7.17 -16.10 -4.03
C ALA A 103 7.99 -15.22 -3.07
N GLY A 104 9.12 -15.77 -2.60
CA GLY A 104 10.22 -15.02 -1.97
C GLY A 104 11.26 -14.57 -3.01
N PRO A 105 12.22 -13.70 -2.64
CA PRO A 105 13.06 -12.99 -3.59
C PRO A 105 14.13 -13.91 -4.21
N SER A 106 14.28 -13.82 -5.53
CA SER A 106 15.25 -14.59 -6.30
C SER A 106 16.68 -14.10 -6.05
N THR A 107 17.51 -14.95 -5.44
CA THR A 107 18.98 -14.80 -5.46
C THR A 107 19.63 -16.12 -5.91
N TYR A 108 20.42 -16.02 -6.99
CA TYR A 108 21.44 -16.94 -7.53
C TYR A 108 21.06 -18.34 -8.08
N SER A 109 20.91 -18.37 -9.41
CA SER A 109 21.68 -19.14 -10.42
C SER A 109 21.43 -20.64 -10.73
N THR A 110 21.42 -20.89 -12.05
CA THR A 110 21.64 -22.14 -12.83
C THR A 110 20.40 -22.93 -13.28
N TYR A 111 20.12 -22.87 -14.60
CA TYR A 111 19.11 -23.59 -15.40
C TYR A 111 18.97 -25.11 -15.09
N PRO A 112 17.83 -25.78 -15.39
CA PRO A 112 16.92 -25.48 -16.51
C PRO A 112 15.39 -25.49 -16.24
N THR A 113 14.68 -24.78 -17.14
CA THR A 113 13.22 -24.82 -17.39
C THR A 113 12.32 -24.13 -16.37
N GLU A 114 12.41 -22.80 -16.30
CA GLU A 114 11.36 -21.98 -15.67
C GLU A 114 10.06 -22.11 -16.46
N LYS A 115 8.99 -22.55 -15.78
CA LYS A 115 7.63 -22.47 -16.33
C LYS A 115 7.29 -20.99 -16.48
N PRO A 116 6.82 -20.53 -17.66
CA PRO A 116 6.54 -19.11 -17.87
C PRO A 116 5.49 -18.65 -16.86
N THR A 117 5.76 -17.50 -16.21
CA THR A 117 4.85 -16.87 -15.25
C THR A 117 3.53 -16.50 -15.91
N GLN A 118 2.47 -16.31 -15.13
CA GLN A 118 1.15 -16.01 -15.68
C GLN A 118 1.17 -14.76 -16.56
N ASP A 119 1.91 -13.73 -16.16
CA ASP A 119 2.06 -12.48 -16.90
C ASP A 119 2.87 -12.67 -18.20
N GLN A 120 3.88 -13.54 -18.20
CA GLN A 120 4.61 -13.89 -19.42
C GLN A 120 3.72 -14.58 -20.47
N ARG A 121 2.84 -15.48 -20.02
CA ARG A 121 1.88 -16.14 -20.90
C ARG A 121 0.84 -15.16 -21.44
N LEU A 122 0.48 -14.13 -20.67
CA LEU A 122 -0.47 -13.10 -21.09
C LEU A 122 0.14 -12.20 -22.16
N SER A 123 1.38 -11.76 -21.95
CA SER A 123 2.12 -10.94 -22.91
C SER A 123 2.35 -11.67 -24.23
N ALA A 124 2.79 -12.94 -24.19
CA ALA A 124 2.94 -13.76 -25.40
C ALA A 124 1.63 -13.89 -26.20
N PHE A 125 0.49 -13.98 -25.51
CA PHE A 125 -0.82 -14.06 -26.14
C PHE A 125 -1.25 -12.73 -26.78
N LEU A 126 -1.01 -11.60 -26.12
CA LEU A 126 -1.30 -10.28 -26.66
C LEU A 126 -0.43 -9.95 -27.88
N ARG A 127 0.85 -10.34 -27.87
CA ARG A 127 1.76 -10.24 -29.02
C ARG A 127 1.26 -11.02 -30.23
N THR A 128 0.88 -12.28 -30.03
CA THR A 128 0.41 -13.14 -31.13
C THR A 128 -0.85 -12.56 -31.81
N ASN A 129 -1.69 -11.86 -31.03
CA ASN A 129 -2.90 -11.25 -31.56
C ASN A 129 -2.68 -9.87 -32.20
N SER A 130 -1.49 -9.26 -32.05
CA SER A 130 -1.13 -8.03 -32.76
C SER A 130 -0.69 -8.35 -34.21
N ASP A 131 0.03 -9.45 -34.38
CA ASP A 131 0.60 -9.88 -35.67
C ASP A 131 -0.40 -10.66 -36.56
N SER A 132 -1.47 -11.21 -35.99
CA SER A 132 -2.50 -11.96 -36.73
C SER A 132 -3.43 -11.09 -37.61
N LYS A 133 -3.20 -9.77 -37.69
CA LYS A 133 -3.88 -8.88 -38.66
C LYS A 133 -3.42 -9.03 -40.11
N LYS A 134 -2.43 -9.90 -40.43
CA LYS A 134 -1.87 -10.01 -41.80
C LYS A 134 -2.32 -11.20 -42.64
N ASN A 135 -3.14 -12.14 -42.15
CA ASN A 135 -3.63 -13.24 -42.98
C ASN A 135 -5.14 -13.45 -42.84
N SER A 136 -5.91 -12.62 -43.55
CA SER A 136 -7.28 -12.97 -43.96
C SER A 136 -7.25 -13.30 -45.46
N PRO A 137 -7.78 -14.45 -45.91
CA PRO A 137 -7.87 -14.74 -47.32
C PRO A 137 -8.89 -13.80 -47.97
N SER A 138 -8.42 -13.13 -49.02
CA SER A 138 -9.19 -12.34 -49.97
C SER A 138 -10.45 -13.08 -50.44
N ASN A 139 -11.61 -12.46 -50.31
CA ASN A 139 -12.70 -12.72 -51.23
C ASN A 139 -13.45 -11.41 -51.53
N SER A 140 -13.39 -11.02 -52.79
CA SER A 140 -13.97 -9.83 -53.39
C SER A 140 -15.44 -10.06 -53.75
N HIS A 141 -16.33 -9.17 -53.33
CA HIS A 141 -17.49 -8.80 -54.14
C HIS A 141 -17.98 -7.39 -53.82
N ASP A 142 -18.37 -6.70 -54.87
CA ASP A 142 -18.54 -5.26 -55.02
C ASP A 142 -20.04 -4.91 -55.07
N GLN A 143 -20.45 -3.77 -54.49
CA GLN A 143 -21.47 -2.81 -54.98
C GLN A 143 -22.02 -1.88 -53.89
N GLY A 144 -21.89 -0.57 -54.11
CA GLY A 144 -23.06 0.32 -54.11
C GLY A 144 -23.21 1.39 -53.00
N SER A 145 -22.74 2.61 -53.33
CA SER A 145 -23.53 3.86 -53.29
C SER A 145 -23.82 4.64 -51.97
N GLN A 146 -23.23 5.85 -51.93
CA GLN A 146 -23.76 7.18 -51.49
C GLN A 146 -23.77 7.59 -50.01
N GLY A 147 -23.03 8.68 -49.72
CA GLY A 147 -23.65 9.95 -49.28
C GLY A 147 -23.49 10.43 -47.82
N ALA A 148 -22.76 11.55 -47.67
CA ALA A 148 -22.93 12.64 -46.68
C ALA A 148 -22.41 12.51 -45.22
N THR A 149 -21.40 13.33 -44.91
CA THR A 149 -21.14 14.02 -43.62
C THR A 149 -21.81 15.40 -43.62
N PRO A 150 -21.91 16.21 -42.51
CA PRO A 150 -21.24 16.12 -41.19
C PRO A 150 -22.14 16.43 -39.95
N GLU A 151 -21.67 16.16 -38.72
CA GLU A 151 -21.61 17.10 -37.56
C GLU A 151 -21.38 16.42 -36.18
N SER A 152 -20.45 17.03 -35.43
CA SER A 152 -20.35 17.26 -33.97
C SER A 152 -21.09 16.37 -32.95
N GLU A 153 -20.34 15.69 -32.06
CA GLU A 153 -20.30 15.95 -30.60
C GLU A 153 -19.42 14.92 -29.86
N ASN A 154 -18.47 15.40 -29.06
CA ASN A 154 -17.71 14.60 -28.09
C ASN A 154 -18.49 14.50 -26.77
N PRO A 155 -18.63 13.31 -26.15
CA PRO A 155 -18.96 13.22 -24.73
C PRO A 155 -17.77 12.70 -23.91
N ARG A 156 -17.33 13.56 -23.00
CA ARG A 156 -16.42 13.27 -21.88
C ARG A 156 -17.22 12.58 -20.76
N PRO A 157 -16.83 11.41 -20.21
CA PRO A 157 -17.48 10.90 -19.01
C PRO A 157 -16.68 11.28 -17.75
N SER A 158 -17.23 12.23 -17.00
CA SER A 158 -16.94 12.45 -15.58
C SER A 158 -17.80 11.47 -14.77
N PHE A 159 -17.21 10.60 -13.96
CA PHE A 159 -17.98 9.77 -13.02
C PHE A 159 -17.92 10.35 -11.61
N MET A 160 -19.03 10.98 -11.20
CA MET A 160 -19.39 11.23 -9.81
C MET A 160 -20.31 10.10 -9.32
N THR A 161 -20.05 9.63 -8.11
CA THR A 161 -20.81 8.62 -7.37
C THR A 161 -22.06 9.22 -6.73
N THR A 162 -23.24 8.66 -7.00
CA THR A 162 -24.43 8.84 -6.14
C THR A 162 -25.13 7.51 -5.90
N ASN A 163 -25.36 7.24 -4.61
CA ASN A 163 -26.10 6.12 -4.05
C ASN A 163 -27.61 6.22 -4.33
N SER A 164 -28.25 5.09 -4.63
CA SER A 164 -29.67 4.88 -4.33
C SER A 164 -30.00 3.40 -4.14
N ASN A 165 -30.63 3.10 -3.01
CA ASN A 165 -31.20 1.81 -2.63
C ASN A 165 -32.56 1.59 -3.32
N SER A 166 -32.72 0.48 -4.02
CA SER A 166 -34.03 -0.18 -4.28
C SER A 166 -33.84 -1.63 -4.79
N PRO A 167 -34.82 -2.54 -4.58
CA PRO A 167 -34.59 -3.98 -4.56
C PRO A 167 -34.89 -4.70 -5.89
N ALA A 168 -34.16 -5.80 -6.11
CA ALA A 168 -34.44 -6.95 -6.98
C ALA A 168 -35.22 -6.69 -8.29
N ALA A 169 -34.48 -6.39 -9.35
CA ALA A 169 -34.88 -6.68 -10.72
C ALA A 169 -33.69 -7.30 -11.46
N ASP A 170 -33.90 -8.49 -12.02
CA ASP A 170 -32.99 -9.14 -12.96
C ASP A 170 -32.66 -8.17 -14.09
N SER A 171 -31.41 -7.69 -14.11
CA SER A 171 -30.92 -6.83 -15.18
C SER A 171 -29.48 -7.22 -15.48
N ASN A 172 -29.31 -7.88 -16.62
CA ASN A 172 -28.06 -8.03 -17.34
C ASN A 172 -27.38 -6.66 -17.40
N SER A 173 -26.47 -6.42 -16.46
CA SER A 173 -25.64 -5.23 -16.48
C SER A 173 -24.81 -5.26 -17.78
N PRO A 174 -24.60 -4.13 -18.48
CA PRO A 174 -23.78 -4.13 -19.68
C PRO A 174 -22.41 -4.66 -19.27
N ALA A 175 -22.00 -5.79 -19.86
CA ALA A 175 -20.65 -6.27 -19.71
C ALA A 175 -19.73 -5.14 -20.18
N HIS A 176 -18.96 -4.56 -19.27
CA HIS A 176 -17.94 -3.58 -19.64
C HIS A 176 -16.87 -4.37 -20.40
N THR A 177 -17.07 -4.53 -21.71
CA THR A 177 -16.14 -5.23 -22.58
C THR A 177 -14.88 -4.39 -22.63
N VAL A 178 -13.77 -4.90 -22.13
CA VAL A 178 -12.52 -4.14 -22.12
C VAL A 178 -12.00 -4.10 -23.55
N ALA A 179 -11.91 -2.93 -24.17
CA ALA A 179 -11.36 -2.82 -25.51
C ALA A 179 -9.83 -2.78 -25.46
N ARG A 180 -9.17 -3.22 -26.55
CA ARG A 180 -7.71 -3.05 -26.66
C ARG A 180 -7.29 -1.58 -26.59
N ALA A 181 -8.15 -0.67 -27.06
CA ALA A 181 -7.93 0.78 -26.94
C ALA A 181 -7.81 1.23 -25.48
N ASP A 182 -8.57 0.62 -24.56
CA ASP A 182 -8.51 0.94 -23.13
C ASP A 182 -7.17 0.49 -22.50
N ILE A 183 -6.62 -0.63 -22.98
CA ILE A 183 -5.31 -1.15 -22.54
C ILE A 183 -4.20 -0.20 -23.00
N ARG A 184 -4.23 0.20 -24.27
CA ARG A 184 -3.27 1.17 -24.82
C ARG A 184 -3.35 2.52 -24.10
N ALA A 185 -4.56 3.06 -23.94
CA ALA A 185 -4.77 4.31 -23.21
C ALA A 185 -4.25 4.22 -21.77
N SER A 186 -4.41 3.07 -21.11
CA SER A 186 -3.84 2.82 -19.78
C SER A 186 -2.31 2.79 -19.80
N ALA A 187 -1.68 2.17 -20.79
CA ALA A 187 -0.22 2.11 -20.90
C ALA A 187 0.38 3.50 -21.16
N GLU A 188 -0.18 4.24 -22.11
CA GLU A 188 0.20 5.63 -22.42
C GLU A 188 0.02 6.54 -21.21
N LYS A 189 -1.11 6.43 -20.49
CA LYS A 189 -1.34 7.20 -19.28
C LYS A 189 -0.25 6.95 -18.23
N VAL A 190 0.13 5.71 -17.98
CA VAL A 190 1.21 5.36 -17.02
C VAL A 190 2.54 5.95 -17.48
N LEU A 191 2.88 5.82 -18.76
CA LEU A 191 4.10 6.40 -19.35
C LEU A 191 4.16 7.92 -19.16
N TYR A 192 3.13 8.65 -19.61
CA TYR A 192 3.13 10.11 -19.59
C TYR A 192 3.00 10.71 -18.17
N THR A 193 2.36 9.99 -17.23
CA THR A 193 2.19 10.50 -15.86
C THR A 193 3.48 10.36 -15.05
N TYR A 194 4.18 9.22 -15.15
CA TYR A 194 5.25 8.86 -14.22
C TYR A 194 6.65 8.71 -14.84
N LEU A 195 6.75 8.38 -16.12
CA LEU A 195 8.01 7.92 -16.73
C LEU A 195 8.62 8.92 -17.72
N LEU A 196 7.81 9.83 -18.28
CA LEU A 196 8.32 10.83 -19.21
C LEU A 196 9.10 11.93 -18.46
N PRO A 197 10.28 12.36 -18.94
CA PRO A 197 11.04 13.44 -18.33
C PRO A 197 10.21 14.73 -18.25
N GLY A 198 10.15 15.34 -17.07
CA GLY A 198 9.35 16.54 -16.83
C GLY A 198 7.85 16.28 -16.61
N SER A 199 7.44 15.03 -16.40
CA SER A 199 6.08 14.74 -16.00
C SER A 199 5.80 15.27 -14.58
N GLU A 200 4.52 15.56 -14.32
CA GLU A 200 4.07 16.11 -13.03
C GLU A 200 4.38 15.21 -11.84
N ARG A 201 4.51 13.89 -12.07
CA ARG A 201 4.77 12.86 -11.06
C ARG A 201 5.93 11.95 -11.47
N GLU A 202 6.99 12.54 -12.02
CA GLU A 202 8.16 11.82 -12.51
C GLU A 202 8.83 10.99 -11.40
N ILE A 203 8.95 9.67 -11.62
CA ILE A 203 9.66 8.76 -10.72
C ILE A 203 11.11 8.53 -11.20
N ILE A 204 12.04 8.36 -10.27
CA ILE A 204 13.45 8.17 -10.59
C ILE A 204 13.74 6.69 -10.82
N LEU A 205 14.01 6.34 -12.08
CA LEU A 205 14.36 4.99 -12.51
C LEU A 205 15.72 4.97 -13.19
N SER A 206 16.28 3.76 -13.35
CA SER A 206 17.45 3.57 -14.20
C SER A 206 17.13 3.94 -15.65
N GLN A 207 18.01 4.71 -16.29
CA GLN A 207 17.84 5.18 -17.68
C GLN A 207 17.66 4.03 -18.67
N GLY A 208 18.24 2.86 -18.41
CA GLY A 208 18.02 1.67 -19.24
C GLY A 208 16.55 1.22 -19.26
N ILE A 209 15.93 1.15 -18.09
CA ILE A 209 14.52 0.73 -17.94
C ILE A 209 13.59 1.74 -18.61
N LEU A 210 13.85 3.04 -18.44
CA LEU A 210 13.05 4.10 -19.06
C LEU A 210 13.10 4.02 -20.58
N ASN A 211 14.30 3.95 -21.17
CA ASN A 211 14.47 3.89 -22.62
C ASN A 211 13.81 2.64 -23.22
N ASP A 212 13.89 1.50 -22.52
CA ASP A 212 13.26 0.26 -22.96
C ASP A 212 11.72 0.35 -22.94
N ILE A 213 11.14 0.99 -21.92
CA ILE A 213 9.68 1.20 -21.83
C ILE A 213 9.21 2.21 -22.87
N THR A 214 9.89 3.36 -23.01
CA THR A 214 9.54 4.38 -24.00
C THR A 214 9.58 3.81 -25.42
N ARG A 215 10.65 3.08 -25.77
CA ARG A 215 10.75 2.40 -27.07
C ARG A 215 9.63 1.38 -27.27
N SER A 216 9.35 0.57 -26.25
CA SER A 216 8.31 -0.46 -26.33
C SER A 216 6.91 0.13 -26.56
N ILE A 217 6.59 1.26 -25.93
CA ILE A 217 5.26 1.87 -26.02
C ILE A 217 5.13 2.79 -27.23
N GLU A 218 6.09 3.68 -27.48
CA GLU A 218 6.00 4.69 -28.55
C GLU A 218 6.39 4.16 -29.92
N GLU A 219 7.49 3.39 -30.02
CA GLU A 219 7.99 2.89 -31.31
C GLU A 219 7.32 1.57 -31.70
N GLU A 220 7.26 0.62 -30.77
CA GLU A 220 6.74 -0.73 -31.03
C GLU A 220 5.22 -0.83 -30.82
N GLY A 221 4.60 0.15 -30.15
CA GLY A 221 3.16 0.15 -29.85
C GLY A 221 2.73 -1.03 -28.97
N ARG A 222 3.61 -1.51 -28.09
CA ARG A 222 3.33 -2.62 -27.16
C ARG A 222 2.53 -2.12 -25.97
N ASP A 223 1.44 -2.83 -25.69
CA ASP A 223 0.51 -2.56 -24.59
C ASP A 223 0.45 -3.76 -23.61
N ASP A 224 1.46 -4.64 -23.66
CA ASP A 224 1.52 -5.89 -22.89
C ASP A 224 1.92 -5.64 -21.42
N PRO A 225 1.47 -6.46 -20.45
CA PRO A 225 1.82 -6.28 -19.05
C PRO A 225 3.33 -6.42 -18.77
N GLU A 226 4.05 -7.25 -19.55
CA GLU A 226 5.51 -7.42 -19.45
C GLU A 226 6.30 -6.11 -19.64
N VAL A 227 5.76 -5.12 -20.35
CA VAL A 227 6.47 -3.87 -20.63
C VAL A 227 6.87 -3.15 -19.34
N PHE A 228 6.05 -3.25 -18.29
CA PHE A 228 6.30 -2.57 -17.02
C PHE A 228 6.97 -3.45 -15.95
N ASP A 229 7.28 -4.73 -16.22
CA ASP A 229 7.77 -5.67 -15.19
C ASP A 229 9.07 -5.19 -14.55
N ALA A 230 10.06 -4.79 -15.37
CA ALA A 230 11.35 -4.30 -14.87
C ALA A 230 11.22 -3.03 -14.02
N ALA A 231 10.38 -2.07 -14.43
CA ALA A 231 10.13 -0.85 -13.67
C ALA A 231 9.37 -1.13 -12.37
N LYS A 232 8.36 -2.02 -12.44
CA LYS A 232 7.57 -2.40 -11.28
C LYS A 232 8.42 -3.07 -10.20
N ASP A 233 9.30 -3.99 -10.59
CA ASP A 233 10.20 -4.67 -9.68
C ASP A 233 11.22 -3.72 -9.07
N TYR A 234 11.78 -2.80 -9.87
CA TYR A 234 12.67 -1.76 -9.37
C TYR A 234 11.97 -0.89 -8.31
N VAL A 235 10.76 -0.40 -8.61
CA VAL A 235 9.99 0.44 -7.68
C VAL A 235 9.62 -0.31 -6.42
N PHE A 236 9.25 -1.59 -6.54
CA PHE A 236 8.99 -2.44 -5.37
C PHE A 236 10.23 -2.55 -4.47
N GLN A 237 11.39 -2.86 -5.05
CA GLN A 237 12.64 -2.97 -4.30
C GLN A 237 13.07 -1.63 -3.68
N ALA A 238 12.89 -0.52 -4.39
CA ALA A 238 13.18 0.81 -3.87
C ALA A 238 12.29 1.14 -2.66
N MET A 239 10.98 0.90 -2.75
CA MET A 239 10.06 1.08 -1.64
C MET A 239 10.38 0.16 -0.46
N GLU A 240 10.72 -1.11 -0.72
CA GLU A 240 11.05 -2.10 0.30
C GLU A 240 12.34 -1.75 1.06
N ARG A 241 13.33 -1.20 0.36
CA ARG A 241 14.60 -0.80 0.96
C ARG A 241 14.51 0.53 1.70
N ASP A 242 13.88 1.53 1.09
CA ASP A 242 14.05 2.93 1.51
C ASP A 242 12.90 3.42 2.40
N ALA A 243 11.66 3.02 2.12
CA ALA A 243 10.46 3.53 2.82
C ALA A 243 9.88 2.52 3.83
N PHE A 244 9.82 1.24 3.46
CA PHE A 244 9.11 0.23 4.24
C PHE A 244 9.67 0.00 5.66
N PRO A 245 11.01 0.00 5.90
CA PRO A 245 11.54 -0.13 7.24
C PRO A 245 11.16 1.06 8.14
N GLY A 246 11.12 2.27 7.57
CA GLY A 246 10.67 3.48 8.24
C GLY A 246 9.18 3.43 8.59
N PHE A 247 8.35 2.96 7.66
CA PHE A 247 6.92 2.75 7.88
C PHE A 247 6.64 1.80 9.04
N LEU A 248 7.31 0.63 9.07
CA LEU A 248 7.14 -0.33 10.18
C LEU A 248 7.62 0.26 11.51
N ARG A 249 8.72 1.03 11.53
CA ARG A 249 9.15 1.74 12.75
C ARG A 249 8.13 2.77 13.21
N ALA A 250 7.50 3.51 12.30
CA ALA A 250 6.52 4.52 12.65
C ALA A 250 5.18 3.93 13.12
N LYS A 251 4.66 2.90 12.42
CA LYS A 251 3.29 2.40 12.61
C LYS A 251 3.18 1.03 13.30
N ALA A 252 4.17 0.16 13.19
CA ALA A 252 4.16 -1.13 13.90
C ALA A 252 4.84 -1.04 15.27
N LEU A 253 5.84 -0.17 15.39
CA LEU A 253 6.61 0.06 16.61
C LEU A 253 6.19 1.36 17.34
N GLY A 254 5.55 2.30 16.67
CA GLY A 254 5.00 3.50 17.30
C GLY A 254 3.47 3.48 17.26
N ASN A 255 2.86 4.28 18.13
CA ASN A 255 1.43 4.61 18.05
C ASN A 255 1.17 6.11 17.95
N LEU A 256 2.22 6.91 17.75
CA LEU A 256 2.18 8.36 17.67
C LEU A 256 2.69 8.85 16.32
N VAL A 257 2.15 9.97 15.86
CA VAL A 257 2.61 10.64 14.65
C VAL A 257 3.69 11.68 15.01
N GLN A 258 4.56 12.02 14.05
CA GLN A 258 5.64 12.99 14.20
C GLN A 258 5.24 14.33 14.87
N PRO A 259 4.17 15.03 14.45
CA PRO A 259 3.80 16.30 15.08
C PRO A 259 3.40 16.12 16.55
N SER A 260 2.66 15.07 16.90
CA SER A 260 2.27 14.78 18.28
C SER A 260 3.47 14.45 19.15
N MET A 261 4.46 13.73 18.62
CA MET A 261 5.73 13.51 19.32
C MET A 261 6.44 14.84 19.59
N MET A 262 6.52 15.75 18.63
CA MET A 262 7.17 17.06 18.80
C MET A 262 6.45 17.92 19.86
N VAL A 263 5.12 17.99 19.83
CA VAL A 263 4.34 18.74 20.83
C VAL A 263 4.58 18.18 22.23
N ARG A 264 4.57 16.86 22.39
CA ARG A 264 4.83 16.20 23.68
C ARG A 264 6.24 16.48 24.18
N LEU A 265 7.24 16.49 23.30
CA LEU A 265 8.60 16.87 23.67
C LEU A 265 8.64 18.30 24.21
N ILE A 266 8.06 19.26 23.48
CA ILE A 266 8.07 20.69 23.87
C ILE A 266 7.36 20.87 25.22
N VAL A 267 6.15 20.34 25.36
CA VAL A 267 5.37 20.45 26.60
C VAL A 267 6.08 19.72 27.75
N GLY A 268 6.65 18.54 27.48
CA GLY A 268 7.42 17.77 28.46
C GLY A 268 8.64 18.55 28.97
N MET A 269 9.40 19.18 28.08
CA MET A 269 10.56 20.01 28.44
C MET A 269 10.17 21.25 29.25
N ILE A 270 9.09 21.95 28.87
CA ILE A 270 8.56 23.10 29.63
C ILE A 270 8.07 22.65 31.00
N SER A 271 7.33 21.54 31.07
CA SER A 271 6.86 20.96 32.35
C SER A 271 8.03 20.54 33.23
N MET A 272 9.10 19.99 32.65
CA MET A 272 10.30 19.60 33.39
C MET A 272 11.00 20.81 34.01
N LEU A 273 11.14 21.90 33.23
CA LEU A 273 11.70 23.16 33.73
C LEU A 273 10.84 23.75 34.85
N GLY A 274 9.51 23.77 34.67
CA GLY A 274 8.56 24.23 35.68
C GLY A 274 8.58 23.37 36.95
N ALA A 275 8.73 22.04 36.81
CA ALA A 275 8.85 21.11 37.92
C ALA A 275 10.12 21.41 38.74
N PHE A 276 11.28 21.54 38.09
CA PHE A 276 12.52 21.89 38.78
C PHE A 276 12.45 23.27 39.43
N TRP A 277 11.93 24.28 38.72
CA TRP A 277 11.75 25.62 39.26
C TRP A 277 10.90 25.62 40.55
N THR A 278 9.73 24.99 40.49
CA THR A 278 8.81 24.87 41.63
C THR A 278 9.46 24.11 42.78
N THR A 279 10.19 23.05 42.46
CA THR A 279 10.93 22.25 43.45
C THR A 279 11.97 23.08 44.19
N PHE A 280 12.84 23.78 43.46
CA PHE A 280 13.87 24.63 44.07
C PHE A 280 13.25 25.75 44.89
N ALA A 281 12.18 26.39 44.41
CA ALA A 281 11.46 27.39 45.18
C ALA A 281 10.93 26.81 46.51
N LEU A 282 10.27 25.65 46.49
CA LEU A 282 9.74 25.03 47.70
C LEU A 282 10.84 24.57 48.68
N ILE A 283 11.99 24.13 48.18
CA ILE A 283 13.16 23.76 48.99
C ILE A 283 13.79 25.00 49.64
N PHE A 284 14.04 26.06 48.86
CA PHE A 284 14.68 27.29 49.33
C PHE A 284 13.78 28.15 50.23
N LEU A 285 12.46 28.12 50.02
CA LEU A 285 11.51 28.77 50.95
C LEU A 285 11.23 27.92 52.20
N ASN A 286 11.85 26.75 52.31
CA ASN A 286 11.73 25.83 53.43
C ASN A 286 10.28 25.40 53.74
N TYR A 287 9.49 25.12 52.70
CA TYR A 287 8.14 24.57 52.87
C TYR A 287 8.17 23.14 53.42
N SER A 288 7.08 22.74 54.08
CA SER A 288 6.91 21.40 54.65
C SER A 288 7.00 20.29 53.60
N ARG A 289 7.41 19.09 54.02
CA ARG A 289 7.49 17.92 53.12
C ARG A 289 6.13 17.57 52.50
N ALA A 290 5.04 17.78 53.23
CA ALA A 290 3.68 17.54 52.73
C ALA A 290 3.34 18.46 51.54
N THR A 291 3.75 19.73 51.59
CA THR A 291 3.57 20.66 50.46
C THR A 291 4.44 20.26 49.27
N ARG A 292 5.64 19.73 49.51
CA ARG A 292 6.55 19.24 48.45
C ARG A 292 6.04 17.99 47.76
N CYS A 293 5.17 17.19 48.38
CA CYS A 293 4.57 16.03 47.72
C CYS A 293 3.78 16.41 46.45
N TRP A 294 3.25 17.63 46.35
CA TRP A 294 2.53 18.10 45.16
C TRP A 294 3.40 18.24 43.91
N ILE A 295 4.73 18.23 44.06
CA ILE A 295 5.68 18.26 42.94
C ILE A 295 5.59 16.95 42.10
N ILE A 296 4.99 15.88 42.65
CA ILE A 296 4.75 14.65 41.88
C ILE A 296 4.02 14.94 40.57
N LEU A 297 2.99 15.80 40.57
CA LEU A 297 2.19 16.07 39.38
C LEU A 297 3.00 16.64 38.20
N PRO A 298 3.75 17.77 38.35
CA PRO A 298 4.52 18.31 37.24
C PRO A 298 5.69 17.40 36.82
N PHE A 299 6.28 16.61 37.73
CA PHE A 299 7.29 15.61 37.35
C PHE A 299 6.69 14.44 36.57
N THR A 300 5.57 13.86 37.03
CA THR A 300 4.90 12.76 36.33
C THR A 300 4.52 13.20 34.91
N VAL A 301 3.94 14.39 34.75
CA VAL A 301 3.57 14.93 33.43
C VAL A 301 4.81 15.11 32.55
N ALA A 302 5.88 15.71 33.07
CA ALA A 302 7.11 15.95 32.32
C ALA A 302 7.75 14.63 31.85
N ILE A 303 7.96 13.70 32.78
CA ILE A 303 8.61 12.40 32.54
C ILE A 303 7.74 11.56 31.59
N TYR A 304 6.43 11.54 31.77
CA TYR A 304 5.52 10.83 30.88
C TYR A 304 5.62 11.31 29.43
N LEU A 305 5.59 12.63 29.22
CA LEU A 305 5.63 13.22 27.88
C LEU A 305 6.99 13.03 27.20
N ILE A 306 8.09 13.19 27.94
CA ILE A 306 9.45 12.96 27.43
C ILE A 306 9.66 11.48 27.12
N ALA A 307 9.25 10.57 28.00
CA ALA A 307 9.33 9.14 27.74
C ALA A 307 8.47 8.72 26.54
N SER A 308 7.28 9.30 26.40
CA SER A 308 6.41 9.03 25.24
C SER A 308 7.06 9.44 23.93
N TRP A 309 7.79 10.56 23.92
CA TRP A 309 8.61 10.98 22.78
C TRP A 309 9.78 10.03 22.53
N GLN A 310 10.58 9.72 23.56
CA GLN A 310 11.78 8.89 23.44
C GLN A 310 11.48 7.48 22.90
N TYR A 311 10.36 6.89 23.31
CA TYR A 311 9.94 5.55 22.88
C TYR A 311 9.02 5.56 21.65
N MET A 312 8.70 6.73 21.08
CA MET A 312 7.74 6.92 19.99
C MET A 312 6.37 6.28 20.28
N LEU A 313 6.00 6.21 21.56
CA LEU A 313 4.89 5.40 22.05
C LEU A 313 4.20 6.12 23.21
N ASP A 314 2.90 6.35 23.07
CA ASP A 314 2.01 6.68 24.18
C ASP A 314 1.56 5.40 24.89
N PRO A 315 2.01 5.14 26.12
CA PRO A 315 1.71 3.89 26.78
C PRO A 315 0.23 3.71 27.13
N ILE A 316 -0.46 4.78 27.50
CA ILE A 316 -1.89 4.72 27.88
C ILE A 316 -2.73 4.43 26.64
N LEU A 317 -2.48 5.16 25.56
CA LEU A 317 -3.20 4.98 24.30
C LEU A 317 -2.93 3.59 23.69
N ALA A 318 -1.69 3.10 23.78
CA ALA A 318 -1.31 1.77 23.32
C ALA A 318 -2.08 0.67 24.08
N LEU A 319 -2.17 0.77 25.41
CA LEU A 319 -2.91 -0.18 26.23
C LEU A 319 -4.43 -0.13 25.98
N ALA A 320 -4.97 1.06 25.68
CA ALA A 320 -6.34 1.21 25.22
C ALA A 320 -6.60 0.56 23.84
N GLY A 321 -5.54 0.14 23.14
CA GLY A 321 -5.62 -0.48 21.82
C GLY A 321 -5.87 0.52 20.69
N ALA A 322 -5.47 1.78 20.89
CA ALA A 322 -5.58 2.84 19.89
C ALA A 322 -4.19 3.28 19.41
N SER A 323 -4.15 3.76 18.17
CA SER A 323 -2.99 4.35 17.53
C SER A 323 -3.41 5.60 16.80
N GLU A 324 -2.55 6.62 16.86
CA GLU A 324 -2.74 7.87 16.15
C GLU A 324 -2.41 7.69 14.66
N TYR A 325 -3.33 8.12 13.79
CA TYR A 325 -3.18 7.99 12.33
C TYR A 325 -2.63 9.28 11.72
N THR A 326 -3.32 10.38 11.97
CA THR A 326 -2.95 11.76 11.70
C THR A 326 -3.00 12.54 13.01
N PHE A 327 -2.49 13.77 13.03
CA PHE A 327 -2.45 14.57 14.25
C PHE A 327 -3.84 14.66 14.92
N MET A 328 -3.94 14.13 16.15
CA MET A 328 -5.17 14.06 16.95
C MET A 328 -6.31 13.19 16.41
N ASP A 329 -6.05 12.34 15.42
CA ASP A 329 -7.03 11.36 14.92
C ASP A 329 -6.62 9.93 15.31
N PHE A 330 -7.50 9.22 16.01
CA PHE A 330 -7.19 7.96 16.68
C PHE A 330 -7.99 6.80 16.11
N TYR A 331 -7.29 5.73 15.74
CA TYR A 331 -7.89 4.52 15.20
C TYR A 331 -7.55 3.31 16.08
N ARG A 332 -8.47 2.35 16.08
CA ARG A 332 -8.28 1.10 16.80
C ARG A 332 -7.26 0.20 16.09
N ILE A 333 -6.32 -0.34 16.85
CA ILE A 333 -5.35 -1.33 16.38
C ILE A 333 -6.11 -2.64 16.12
N LYS A 334 -6.24 -3.02 14.85
CA LYS A 334 -6.94 -4.23 14.41
C LYS A 334 -5.97 -5.42 14.27
N GLU A 335 -4.73 -5.16 13.90
CA GLU A 335 -3.70 -6.19 13.76
C GLU A 335 -3.29 -6.77 15.14
N PRO A 336 -3.56 -8.07 15.42
CA PRO A 336 -3.42 -8.62 16.77
C PRO A 336 -1.96 -8.73 17.22
N PHE A 337 -1.05 -9.07 16.30
CA PHE A 337 0.37 -9.15 16.58
C PHE A 337 0.94 -7.79 17.01
N ILE A 338 0.60 -6.73 16.29
CA ILE A 338 1.05 -5.37 16.59
C ILE A 338 0.47 -4.91 17.93
N ARG A 339 -0.79 -5.24 18.22
CA ARG A 339 -1.39 -4.94 19.52
C ARG A 339 -0.62 -5.57 20.68
N GLN A 340 -0.24 -6.85 20.56
CA GLN A 340 0.56 -7.52 21.59
C GLN A 340 1.94 -6.88 21.76
N LEU A 341 2.58 -6.54 20.63
CA LEU A 341 3.90 -5.90 20.61
C LEU A 341 3.87 -4.52 21.28
N LEU A 342 2.91 -3.67 20.91
CA LEU A 342 2.73 -2.33 21.48
C LEU A 342 2.37 -2.41 22.97
N ASN A 343 1.50 -3.33 23.38
CA ASN A 343 1.16 -3.53 24.80
C ASN A 343 2.39 -3.91 25.64
N LYS A 344 3.23 -4.83 25.16
CA LYS A 344 4.46 -5.24 25.87
C LYS A 344 5.41 -4.05 26.04
N ARG A 345 5.57 -3.25 24.99
CA ARG A 345 6.40 -2.03 25.04
C ARG A 345 5.80 -0.94 25.92
N ALA A 346 4.48 -0.79 25.92
CA ALA A 346 3.77 0.17 26.75
C ALA A 346 3.96 -0.13 28.24
N ILE A 347 3.83 -1.40 28.64
CA ILE A 347 4.08 -1.85 30.02
C ILE A 347 5.54 -1.57 30.42
N MET A 348 6.49 -1.89 29.55
CA MET A 348 7.91 -1.60 29.80
C MET A 348 8.17 -0.10 29.95
N CYS A 349 7.58 0.72 29.08
CA CYS A 349 7.70 2.18 29.11
C CYS A 349 7.09 2.76 30.41
N LEU A 350 5.89 2.32 30.80
CA LEU A 350 5.28 2.71 32.08
C LEU A 350 6.13 2.31 33.27
N GLY A 351 6.73 1.12 33.25
CA GLY A 351 7.67 0.69 34.29
C GLY A 351 8.83 1.68 34.45
N TRP A 352 9.45 2.09 33.34
CA TRP A 352 10.51 3.11 33.37
C TRP A 352 10.03 4.48 33.84
N ILE A 353 8.86 4.93 33.38
CA ILE A 353 8.26 6.20 33.82
C ILE A 353 8.09 6.20 35.34
N VAL A 354 7.48 5.15 35.91
CA VAL A 354 7.26 5.04 37.36
C VAL A 354 8.57 5.02 38.14
N ILE A 355 9.57 4.26 37.68
CA ILE A 355 10.88 4.19 38.36
C ILE A 355 11.55 5.58 38.39
N VAL A 356 11.61 6.27 37.26
CA VAL A 356 12.25 7.59 37.16
C VAL A 356 11.48 8.64 37.95
N ASP A 357 10.15 8.60 37.91
CA ASP A 357 9.28 9.54 38.63
C ASP A 357 9.41 9.37 40.15
N VAL A 358 9.36 8.13 40.66
CA VAL A 358 9.57 7.84 42.08
C VAL A 358 10.96 8.26 42.53
N ALA A 359 12.01 7.93 41.76
CA ALA A 359 13.38 8.30 42.11
C ALA A 359 13.55 9.83 42.20
N THR A 360 12.99 10.56 41.22
CA THR A 360 13.05 12.03 41.17
C THR A 360 12.26 12.64 42.33
N CYS A 361 11.04 12.16 42.59
CA CYS A 361 10.22 12.64 43.70
C CYS A 361 10.87 12.37 45.07
N CYS A 362 11.41 11.17 45.30
CA CYS A 362 12.12 10.86 46.54
C CYS A 362 13.32 11.77 46.76
N LEU A 363 14.13 12.02 45.73
CA LEU A 363 15.28 12.91 45.82
C LEU A 363 14.83 14.30 46.30
N PHE A 364 13.83 14.90 45.66
CA PHE A 364 13.47 16.30 45.93
C PHE A 364 12.57 16.51 47.15
N ILE A 365 11.77 15.51 47.55
CA ILE A 365 10.91 15.60 48.75
C ILE A 365 11.75 15.47 50.02
N PHE A 366 12.76 14.58 50.04
CA PHE A 366 13.55 14.29 51.23
C PHE A 366 14.76 15.19 51.45
N VAL A 367 15.18 15.96 50.44
CA VAL A 367 16.27 16.94 50.58
C VAL A 367 15.93 17.97 51.68
N PRO A 368 16.84 18.19 52.66
CA PRO A 368 16.63 19.17 53.72
C PRO A 368 16.50 20.57 53.12
N GLY A 369 15.47 21.32 53.53
CA GLY A 369 15.31 22.71 53.15
C GLY A 369 16.30 23.59 53.89
N LYS A 370 16.82 24.62 53.21
CA LYS A 370 17.56 25.71 53.83
C LYS A 370 16.97 27.02 53.32
N ARG A 371 16.51 27.86 54.24
CA ARG A 371 16.06 29.21 53.90
C ARG A 371 17.29 30.03 53.49
N LEU A 372 17.36 30.40 52.22
CA LEU A 372 18.39 31.28 51.68
C LEU A 372 18.20 32.72 52.21
#